data_AF-A0A7C0ZW91-F1
#
_entry.id   AF-A0A7C0ZW91-F1
#
_cell.length_a   1.000
_cell.length_b   1.000
_cell.length_c   1.000
_cell.angle_alpha   90.00
_cell.angle_beta   90.00
_cell.angle_gamma   90.00
#
_symmetry.space_group_name_H-M   'P 1'
#
loop_
_entity.id
_entity.type
_entity.pdbx_description
1 polymer ?
#
loop_
_entity_poly.entity_id
_entity_poly.type
_entity_poly.pdbx_seq_one_letter_code
_entity_poly.pdbx_strand_id
1 'polypeptide(L)'
;MEYRDSMVSKLPKVQFKVGVTTGLWVGGQVPDTATIVRKLGYGLTRGTSVIEIALNVPNEITYNDGKELRYIAKSQGLELTLHGSLTIPMAIPERAEWRDAHNHITASIKSAVFGGCTYVNFHSCLNFWLEMMTYAGRKLSLTFCDHFGRFISDILKENEKLRKWFVKNRTDEYWRFILTEDEVRKVSVKVSMEAERWRRGELLKRLRNAGFSEKEIGDYIVYGRLPANAERRKKFESVLEKFSNDASAKRAEIEKKLFQEAIEKKLARGEKWRTEDLGAIIGVIDGYHILAHYLFYKKDPVWVEMVKMYENVVVEKYKLDYNDPEWLDKAWKRAEEKNDREFKEFFYAVCAAKFLEGHIIKAFEWIEKEFIPFLEKSNYKDKEELIEYAKNLRITIEPPDARDPRYGGLYLIFRPKQIYVAIKVLREVDKIDKVFMLIDFEHIATQGLDPLEEIQDFAKLAKDAGKFILSFHVTPPTPLHPHIPIEVGDREIIYRMLWELRKVGLGKYHTVYLIFERGGLRDPFKESVVALRVMKHFLEKDVPPDDLPPEFYGLPSSPDLARQRVIIFEHALDPLKGTLAIPEEHYTYLGKAVVGKGKRPEEWKKEELR
;
A
#
# COMPACT_ATOMS: atom_id res chain seq x y z
N MET A 1 -3.85 15.47 34.94
CA MET A 1 -3.91 14.00 34.91
C MET A 1 -5.15 13.61 35.70
N GLU A 2 -6.33 13.73 35.08
CA GLU A 2 -7.65 13.37 35.64
C GLU A 2 -8.68 13.64 34.52
N TYR A 3 -8.78 12.72 33.55
CA TYR A 3 -9.83 12.67 32.52
C TYR A 3 -9.82 11.28 31.85
N ARG A 4 -9.90 10.23 32.66
CA ARG A 4 -10.11 8.86 32.19
C ARG A 4 -10.84 8.13 33.31
N ASP A 5 -12.17 8.07 33.21
CA ASP A 5 -12.98 6.94 33.73
C ASP A 5 -14.50 7.09 33.54
N SER A 6 -14.99 8.15 32.89
CA SER A 6 -16.46 8.35 32.76
C SER A 6 -17.04 8.19 31.36
N MET A 7 -16.54 7.27 30.52
CA MET A 7 -17.24 6.83 29.31
C MET A 7 -16.90 5.38 28.94
N VAL A 8 -17.39 4.42 29.73
CA VAL A 8 -17.76 3.12 29.14
C VAL A 8 -19.11 3.33 28.45
N SER A 9 -19.07 4.02 27.30
CA SER A 9 -20.22 4.01 26.39
C SER A 9 -20.45 2.57 26.00
N LYS A 10 -21.69 2.09 26.13
CA LYS A 10 -22.06 0.76 25.61
C LYS A 10 -21.61 0.73 24.16
N LEU A 11 -20.68 -0.16 23.82
CA LEU A 11 -20.19 -0.34 22.45
C LEU A 11 -21.42 -0.43 21.54
N PRO A 12 -21.44 0.29 20.41
CA PRO A 12 -22.57 0.26 19.50
C PRO A 12 -22.88 -1.20 19.15
N LYS A 13 -24.17 -1.53 19.08
CA LYS A 13 -24.60 -2.83 18.55
C LYS A 13 -23.91 -3.02 17.20
N VAL A 14 -23.33 -4.19 16.98
CA VAL A 14 -22.63 -4.53 15.73
C VAL A 14 -23.54 -4.19 14.56
N GLN A 15 -23.03 -3.43 13.59
CA GLN A 15 -23.83 -2.90 12.49
C GLN A 15 -23.10 -3.08 11.16
N PHE A 16 -23.73 -3.79 10.25
CA PHE A 16 -23.30 -3.86 8.85
C PHE A 16 -24.36 -3.21 7.94
N LYS A 17 -23.92 -2.56 6.87
CA LYS A 17 -24.78 -2.12 5.77
C LYS A 17 -24.39 -2.84 4.49
N VAL A 18 -25.40 -3.21 3.71
CA VAL A 18 -25.21 -3.89 2.42
C VAL A 18 -25.45 -2.88 1.31
N GLY A 19 -24.48 -2.79 0.42
CA GLY A 19 -24.46 -1.89 -0.72
C GLY A 19 -24.04 -2.56 -2.01
N VAL A 20 -24.08 -1.79 -3.08
CA VAL A 20 -23.61 -2.17 -4.41
C VAL A 20 -22.88 -0.99 -5.04
N THR A 21 -21.88 -1.27 -5.86
CA THR A 21 -21.30 -0.25 -6.74
C THR A 21 -22.16 -0.05 -7.98
N THR A 22 -22.16 1.16 -8.53
CA THR A 22 -22.78 1.45 -9.83
C THR A 22 -22.03 0.80 -11.00
N GLY A 23 -20.80 0.35 -10.75
CA GLY A 23 -19.91 -0.30 -11.72
C GLY A 23 -19.09 0.71 -12.53
N LEU A 24 -17.91 0.28 -12.96
CA LEU A 24 -17.03 1.07 -13.81
C LEU A 24 -17.51 1.02 -15.27
N TRP A 25 -17.53 2.18 -15.93
CA TRP A 25 -17.92 2.30 -17.35
C TRP A 25 -17.07 1.43 -18.30
N VAL A 26 -15.82 1.13 -17.89
CA VAL A 26 -14.85 0.41 -18.72
C VAL A 26 -15.17 -1.09 -18.84
N GLY A 27 -15.91 -1.68 -17.88
CA GLY A 27 -16.28 -3.11 -17.87
C GLY A 27 -17.45 -3.48 -18.79
N GLY A 28 -18.01 -2.50 -19.49
CA GLY A 28 -19.10 -2.67 -20.44
C GLY A 28 -19.77 -1.33 -20.64
N GLN A 29 -19.78 -0.82 -21.86
CA GLN A 29 -20.46 0.41 -22.28
C GLN A 29 -21.99 0.24 -22.16
N VAL A 30 -22.51 0.04 -20.95
CA VAL A 30 -23.94 -0.15 -20.72
C VAL A 30 -24.56 1.25 -20.68
N PRO A 31 -25.45 1.63 -21.61
CA PRO A 31 -26.06 2.96 -21.64
C PRO A 31 -26.74 3.37 -20.32
N ASP A 32 -27.08 2.39 -19.49
CA ASP A 32 -27.71 2.52 -18.17
C ASP A 32 -26.76 3.05 -17.08
N THR A 33 -25.46 3.17 -17.35
CA THR A 33 -24.48 3.79 -16.44
C THR A 33 -23.84 5.05 -17.02
N ALA A 34 -24.43 5.60 -18.10
CA ALA A 34 -23.83 6.68 -18.90
C ALA A 34 -23.84 8.03 -18.19
N THR A 35 -24.78 8.22 -17.28
CA THR A 35 -24.89 9.43 -16.46
C THR A 35 -24.98 9.06 -15.00
N ILE A 36 -24.58 9.98 -14.13
CA ILE A 36 -24.61 9.82 -12.68
C ILE A 36 -26.03 9.47 -12.18
N VAL A 37 -27.08 10.10 -12.73
CA VAL A 37 -28.47 9.80 -12.38
C VAL A 37 -28.88 8.38 -12.78
N ARG A 38 -28.43 7.91 -13.96
CA ARG A 38 -28.71 6.53 -14.40
C ARG A 38 -27.96 5.50 -13.56
N LYS A 39 -26.70 5.79 -13.20
CA LYS A 39 -25.91 4.99 -12.24
C LYS A 39 -26.69 4.80 -10.93
N LEU A 40 -27.28 5.87 -10.38
CA LEU A 40 -28.10 5.80 -9.17
C LEU A 40 -29.42 5.03 -9.37
N GLY A 41 -30.16 5.35 -10.44
CA GLY A 41 -31.43 4.69 -10.79
C GLY A 41 -31.29 3.17 -10.94
N TYR A 42 -30.15 2.72 -11.47
CA TYR A 42 -29.84 1.31 -11.62
C TYR A 42 -29.66 0.60 -10.26
N GLY A 43 -28.92 1.19 -9.32
CA GLY A 43 -28.71 0.63 -7.97
C GLY A 43 -29.98 0.59 -7.11
N LEU A 44 -30.88 1.57 -7.29
CA LEU A 44 -32.15 1.68 -6.55
C LEU A 44 -33.06 0.45 -6.65
N THR A 45 -33.07 -0.20 -7.81
CA THR A 45 -33.94 -1.37 -8.08
C THR A 45 -33.53 -2.65 -7.34
N ARG A 46 -32.41 -2.62 -6.60
CA ARG A 46 -31.76 -3.82 -6.02
C ARG A 46 -32.00 -4.00 -4.53
N GLY A 47 -32.74 -3.08 -3.91
CA GLY A 47 -33.09 -3.15 -2.49
C GLY A 47 -31.89 -2.93 -1.55
N THR A 48 -30.83 -2.27 -1.98
CA THR A 48 -29.71 -1.95 -1.08
C THR A 48 -30.02 -0.72 -0.24
N SER A 49 -29.32 -0.58 0.89
CA SER A 49 -29.38 0.64 1.71
C SER A 49 -28.26 1.63 1.37
N VAL A 50 -27.28 1.18 0.59
CA VAL A 50 -26.07 1.93 0.23
C VAL A 50 -25.81 1.76 -1.27
N ILE A 51 -25.40 2.84 -1.93
CA ILE A 51 -24.92 2.81 -3.32
C ILE A 51 -23.56 3.50 -3.36
N GLU A 52 -22.57 2.79 -3.87
CA GLU A 52 -21.28 3.38 -4.18
C GLU A 52 -21.22 3.83 -5.63
N ILE A 53 -21.03 5.13 -5.83
CA ILE A 53 -20.95 5.72 -7.15
C ILE A 53 -19.50 5.63 -7.63
N ALA A 54 -19.27 4.90 -8.72
CA ALA A 54 -17.95 4.79 -9.31
C ALA A 54 -17.66 5.93 -10.29
N LEU A 55 -16.60 6.68 -10.02
CA LEU A 55 -16.16 7.79 -10.87
C LEU A 55 -15.38 7.30 -12.07
N ASN A 56 -15.69 7.87 -13.24
CA ASN A 56 -14.90 7.75 -14.46
C ASN A 56 -13.77 8.78 -14.50
N VAL A 57 -14.03 9.98 -13.96
CA VAL A 57 -13.06 11.08 -13.85
C VAL A 57 -13.18 11.74 -12.47
N PRO A 58 -12.10 12.30 -11.91
CA PRO A 58 -12.10 12.81 -10.53
C PRO A 58 -13.18 13.86 -10.22
N ASN A 59 -13.60 14.65 -11.21
CA ASN A 59 -14.53 15.77 -11.07
C ASN A 59 -15.89 15.52 -11.77
N GLU A 60 -16.33 14.26 -11.86
CA GLU A 60 -17.55 13.90 -12.60
C GLU A 60 -18.83 14.50 -12.00
N ILE A 61 -18.94 14.53 -10.65
CA ILE A 61 -20.15 15.04 -9.97
C ILE A 61 -20.02 16.54 -9.78
N THR A 62 -20.81 17.32 -10.51
CA THR A 62 -20.94 18.77 -10.31
C THR A 62 -21.90 19.10 -9.18
N TYR A 63 -21.98 20.38 -8.79
CA TYR A 63 -22.94 20.83 -7.77
C TYR A 63 -24.40 20.51 -8.16
N ASN A 64 -24.77 20.71 -9.42
CA ASN A 64 -26.15 20.48 -9.89
C ASN A 64 -26.49 18.99 -9.90
N ASP A 65 -25.59 18.15 -10.44
CA ASP A 65 -25.76 16.70 -10.43
C ASP A 65 -25.84 16.17 -8.99
N GLY A 66 -24.94 16.68 -8.14
CA GLY A 66 -24.89 16.34 -6.72
C GLY A 66 -26.18 16.69 -5.98
N LYS A 67 -26.80 17.84 -6.30
CA LYS A 67 -28.09 18.22 -5.71
C LYS A 67 -29.20 17.24 -6.08
N GLU A 68 -29.26 16.81 -7.33
CA GLU A 68 -30.23 15.80 -7.79
C GLU A 68 -29.98 14.45 -7.12
N LEU A 69 -28.71 14.02 -7.05
CA LEU A 69 -28.31 12.81 -6.33
C LEU A 69 -28.77 12.82 -4.87
N ARG A 70 -28.45 13.87 -4.12
CA ARG A 70 -28.85 14.02 -2.70
C ARG A 70 -30.36 13.96 -2.54
N TYR A 71 -31.10 14.64 -3.42
CA TYR A 71 -32.56 14.63 -3.41
C TYR A 71 -33.12 13.21 -3.60
N ILE A 72 -32.63 12.48 -4.62
CA ILE A 72 -33.08 11.11 -4.89
C ILE A 72 -32.71 10.19 -3.73
N ALA A 73 -31.47 10.25 -3.26
CA ALA A 73 -31.00 9.40 -2.17
C ALA A 73 -31.82 9.61 -0.89
N LYS A 74 -32.05 10.87 -0.49
CA LYS A 74 -32.89 11.21 0.67
C LYS A 74 -34.33 10.73 0.51
N SER A 75 -34.91 10.90 -0.69
CA SER A 75 -36.28 10.46 -0.98
C SER A 75 -36.45 8.94 -0.94
N GLN A 76 -35.37 8.20 -1.17
CA GLN A 76 -35.36 6.73 -1.21
C GLN A 76 -34.75 6.11 0.06
N GLY A 77 -34.33 6.92 1.03
CA GLY A 77 -33.67 6.44 2.25
C GLY A 77 -32.32 5.76 1.99
N LEU A 78 -31.63 6.15 0.94
CA LEU A 78 -30.32 5.62 0.57
C LEU A 78 -29.18 6.44 1.14
N GLU A 79 -28.10 5.74 1.45
CA GLU A 79 -26.81 6.34 1.72
C GLU A 79 -25.91 6.24 0.48
N LEU A 80 -25.20 7.32 0.15
CA LEU A 80 -24.27 7.36 -0.97
C LEU A 80 -22.84 7.25 -0.48
N THR A 81 -22.03 6.48 -1.20
CA THR A 81 -20.58 6.44 -1.05
C THR A 81 -19.95 6.66 -2.42
N LEU A 82 -18.66 6.96 -2.47
CA LEU A 82 -17.99 7.27 -3.73
C LEU A 82 -16.75 6.40 -3.91
N HIS A 83 -16.64 5.76 -5.06
CA HIS A 83 -15.36 5.23 -5.52
C HIS A 83 -14.65 6.32 -6.33
N GLY A 84 -13.55 6.85 -5.81
CA GLY A 84 -12.74 7.88 -6.44
C GLY A 84 -12.01 7.37 -7.68
N SER A 85 -11.19 8.25 -8.26
CA SER A 85 -10.37 7.89 -9.42
C SER A 85 -9.45 6.69 -9.13
N LEU A 86 -9.44 5.71 -10.03
CA LEU A 86 -8.63 4.49 -9.88
C LEU A 86 -7.13 4.74 -10.08
N THR A 87 -6.77 5.71 -10.91
CA THR A 87 -5.43 5.82 -11.48
C THR A 87 -4.55 6.85 -10.77
N ILE A 88 -4.65 6.96 -9.45
CA ILE A 88 -3.92 7.98 -8.69
C ILE A 88 -2.49 7.47 -8.39
N PRO A 89 -1.42 8.11 -8.89
CA PRO A 89 -0.04 7.68 -8.67
C PRO A 89 0.48 8.19 -7.31
N MET A 90 -0.19 7.86 -6.20
CA MET A 90 0.08 8.43 -4.87
C MET A 90 1.49 8.19 -4.34
N ALA A 91 2.23 7.23 -4.89
CA ALA A 91 3.49 6.77 -4.31
C ALA A 91 4.74 7.12 -5.15
N ILE A 92 4.64 8.03 -6.13
CA ILE A 92 5.78 8.37 -6.98
C ILE A 92 6.54 9.59 -6.41
N PRO A 93 7.88 9.51 -6.25
CA PRO A 93 8.70 10.59 -5.68
C PRO A 93 9.04 11.66 -6.74
N GLU A 94 8.08 12.01 -7.60
CA GLU A 94 8.23 13.00 -8.66
C GLU A 94 7.16 14.07 -8.50
N ARG A 95 7.58 15.33 -8.51
CA ARG A 95 6.76 16.47 -8.10
C ARG A 95 5.55 16.69 -8.99
N ALA A 96 5.67 16.47 -10.31
CA ALA A 96 4.51 16.58 -11.20
C ALA A 96 3.51 15.45 -10.96
N GLU A 97 3.97 14.19 -10.86
CA GLU A 97 3.10 13.05 -10.51
C GLU A 97 2.43 13.24 -9.13
N TRP A 98 3.17 13.73 -8.14
CA TRP A 98 2.62 14.02 -6.80
C TRP A 98 1.51 15.08 -6.89
N ARG A 99 1.74 16.18 -7.63
CA ARG A 99 0.75 17.23 -7.80
C ARG A 99 -0.50 16.70 -8.51
N ASP A 100 -0.32 15.91 -9.56
CA ASP A 100 -1.42 15.35 -10.33
C ASP A 100 -2.23 14.35 -9.49
N ALA A 101 -1.55 13.50 -8.71
CA ALA A 101 -2.19 12.63 -7.73
C ALA A 101 -3.02 13.41 -6.71
N HIS A 102 -2.45 14.48 -6.13
CA HIS A 102 -3.16 15.29 -5.14
C HIS A 102 -4.36 16.04 -5.74
N ASN A 103 -4.24 16.51 -6.98
CA ASN A 103 -5.36 17.12 -7.72
C ASN A 103 -6.50 16.11 -7.94
N HIS A 104 -6.19 14.85 -8.27
CA HIS A 104 -7.20 13.80 -8.41
C HIS A 104 -7.92 13.50 -7.08
N ILE A 105 -7.18 13.45 -5.98
CA ILE A 105 -7.74 13.22 -4.63
C ILE A 105 -8.71 14.35 -4.27
N THR A 106 -8.26 15.60 -4.36
CA THR A 106 -9.07 16.78 -3.98
C THR A 106 -10.28 16.96 -4.88
N ALA A 107 -10.16 16.70 -6.18
CA ALA A 107 -11.29 16.69 -7.10
C ALA A 107 -12.32 15.60 -6.75
N SER A 108 -11.88 14.38 -6.44
CA SER A 108 -12.77 13.29 -6.04
C SER A 108 -13.48 13.57 -4.71
N ILE A 109 -12.76 14.15 -3.74
CA ILE A 109 -13.35 14.62 -2.47
C ILE A 109 -14.42 15.67 -2.73
N LYS A 110 -14.15 16.65 -3.61
CA LYS A 110 -15.14 17.65 -4.00
C LYS A 110 -16.39 17.01 -4.59
N SER A 111 -16.23 16.04 -5.50
CA SER A 111 -17.34 15.28 -6.07
C SER A 111 -18.09 14.46 -5.02
N ALA A 112 -17.40 13.89 -4.01
CA ALA A 112 -18.04 13.17 -2.90
C ALA A 112 -18.92 14.10 -2.05
N VAL A 113 -18.39 15.27 -1.69
CA VAL A 113 -19.13 16.28 -0.92
C VAL A 113 -20.33 16.80 -1.71
N PHE A 114 -20.16 17.08 -3.00
CA PHE A 114 -21.29 17.43 -3.86
C PHE A 114 -22.28 16.26 -4.01
N GLY A 115 -21.84 15.01 -4.00
CA GLY A 115 -22.74 13.86 -4.00
C GLY A 115 -23.48 13.66 -2.68
N GLY A 116 -23.06 14.30 -1.58
CA GLY A 116 -23.54 13.98 -0.24
C GLY A 116 -23.09 12.59 0.24
N CYS A 117 -21.88 12.18 -0.17
CA CYS A 117 -21.36 10.85 0.13
C CYS A 117 -20.81 10.76 1.56
N THR A 118 -20.98 9.61 2.21
CA THR A 118 -20.47 9.35 3.56
C THR A 118 -18.96 9.10 3.57
N TYR A 119 -18.44 8.45 2.53
CA TYR A 119 -17.01 8.28 2.33
C TYR A 119 -16.63 8.35 0.85
N VAL A 120 -15.34 8.58 0.59
CA VAL A 120 -14.69 8.40 -0.71
C VAL A 120 -13.57 7.38 -0.62
N ASN A 121 -13.53 6.45 -1.56
CA ASN A 121 -12.53 5.40 -1.66
C ASN A 121 -11.46 5.68 -2.71
N PHE A 122 -10.24 5.26 -2.44
CA PHE A 122 -9.12 5.31 -3.38
C PHE A 122 -8.28 4.03 -3.31
N HIS A 123 -7.79 3.58 -4.47
CA HIS A 123 -6.73 2.58 -4.49
C HIS A 123 -5.45 3.20 -3.93
N SER A 124 -4.72 2.44 -3.13
CA SER A 124 -3.51 2.88 -2.43
C SER A 124 -2.37 3.26 -3.38
N CYS A 125 -2.14 2.50 -4.46
CA CYS A 125 -1.30 2.90 -5.60
C CYS A 125 -1.40 1.93 -6.78
N LEU A 126 -1.57 2.43 -8.02
CA LEU A 126 -1.47 1.57 -9.22
C LEU A 126 -0.07 1.47 -9.84
N ASN A 127 0.97 1.94 -9.14
CA ASN A 127 2.34 1.79 -9.60
C ASN A 127 3.00 0.56 -9.00
N PHE A 128 3.83 -0.07 -9.83
CA PHE A 128 4.67 -1.21 -9.46
C PHE A 128 6.09 -0.77 -9.09
N TRP A 129 6.89 -1.71 -8.64
CA TRP A 129 8.26 -1.48 -8.17
C TRP A 129 9.07 -0.67 -9.19
N LEU A 130 9.76 0.34 -8.67
CA LEU A 130 10.40 1.37 -9.48
C LEU A 130 11.52 0.81 -10.37
N GLU A 131 12.12 -0.31 -9.98
CA GLU A 131 13.12 -1.04 -10.78
C GLU A 131 12.55 -1.63 -12.08
N MET A 132 11.25 -1.90 -12.13
CA MET A 132 10.55 -2.37 -13.33
C MET A 132 10.06 -1.22 -14.21
N MET A 133 10.07 0.01 -13.69
CA MET A 133 9.68 1.16 -14.48
C MET A 133 10.83 1.52 -15.43
N THR A 134 10.68 1.19 -16.71
CA THR A 134 11.50 1.79 -17.76
C THR A 134 11.05 3.24 -17.98
N TYR A 135 11.34 4.11 -17.00
CA TYR A 135 11.04 5.55 -17.08
C TYR A 135 11.71 6.21 -18.31
N ALA A 136 12.70 5.52 -18.89
CA ALA A 136 13.34 5.79 -20.18
C ALA A 136 12.36 6.01 -21.35
N GLY A 137 11.09 5.61 -21.24
CA GLY A 137 10.10 5.81 -22.29
C GLY A 137 9.36 7.16 -22.32
N ARG A 138 9.34 7.97 -21.23
CA ARG A 138 8.38 9.11 -21.16
C ARG A 138 8.89 10.47 -20.66
N LYS A 139 9.91 10.55 -19.80
CA LYS A 139 10.40 11.86 -19.31
C LYS A 139 11.93 11.96 -19.40
N LEU A 140 12.42 13.01 -20.06
CA LEU A 140 13.86 13.30 -20.18
C LEU A 140 14.44 13.92 -18.89
N SER A 141 13.58 14.47 -18.04
CA SER A 141 13.91 15.03 -16.74
C SER A 141 12.89 14.63 -15.67
N LEU A 142 13.33 14.64 -14.41
CA LEU A 142 12.53 14.35 -13.22
C LEU A 142 12.79 15.42 -12.17
N THR A 143 11.76 15.84 -11.43
CA THR A 143 11.92 16.69 -10.25
C THR A 143 11.54 15.91 -9.01
N PHE A 144 12.50 15.54 -8.17
CA PHE A 144 12.20 14.76 -6.96
C PHE A 144 11.53 15.59 -5.88
N CYS A 145 10.58 14.96 -5.19
CA CYS A 145 9.91 15.55 -4.04
C CYS A 145 9.88 14.63 -2.83
N ASP A 146 9.67 15.23 -1.66
CA ASP A 146 9.30 14.51 -0.46
C ASP A 146 7.80 14.14 -0.46
N HIS A 147 7.34 13.50 0.62
CA HIS A 147 5.96 13.06 0.79
C HIS A 147 4.92 14.20 0.84
N PHE A 148 5.35 15.45 0.99
CA PHE A 148 4.49 16.64 0.94
C PHE A 148 4.57 17.39 -0.41
N GLY A 149 5.25 16.81 -1.42
CA GLY A 149 5.43 17.46 -2.72
C GLY A 149 6.44 18.60 -2.71
N ARG A 150 7.24 18.74 -1.64
CA ARG A 150 8.31 19.74 -1.53
C ARG A 150 9.55 19.21 -2.23
N PHE A 151 10.37 20.09 -2.80
CA PHE A 151 11.58 19.65 -3.49
C PHE A 151 12.52 18.94 -2.52
N ILE A 152 13.22 17.90 -2.99
CA ILE A 152 14.02 17.00 -2.13
C ILE A 152 15.11 17.72 -1.31
N SER A 153 15.54 18.91 -1.75
CA SER A 153 16.48 19.74 -0.98
C SER A 153 15.98 20.11 0.41
N ASP A 154 14.65 20.20 0.60
CA ASP A 154 14.06 20.62 1.86
C ASP A 154 14.31 19.58 2.95
N ILE A 155 14.08 18.28 2.67
CA ILE A 155 14.38 17.22 3.64
C ILE A 155 15.89 17.02 3.86
N LEU A 156 16.71 17.30 2.85
CA LEU A 156 18.18 17.30 2.97
C LEU A 156 18.67 18.47 3.85
N LYS A 157 17.97 19.60 3.85
CA LYS A 157 18.24 20.71 4.77
C LYS A 157 17.85 20.32 6.21
N GLU A 158 16.65 19.78 6.38
CA GLU A 158 16.02 19.46 7.67
C GLU A 158 16.74 18.33 8.44
N ASN A 159 17.41 17.41 7.74
CA ASN A 159 18.05 16.24 8.35
C ASN A 159 19.55 16.16 8.03
N GLU A 160 20.39 16.46 9.04
CA GLU A 160 21.85 16.44 8.90
C GLU A 160 22.41 15.03 8.59
N LYS A 161 21.87 13.98 9.22
CA LYS A 161 22.32 12.59 8.96
C LYS A 161 22.04 12.20 7.50
N LEU A 162 20.84 12.51 7.02
CA LEU A 162 20.46 12.29 5.63
C LEU A 162 21.35 13.08 4.68
N ARG A 163 21.59 14.36 4.96
CA ARG A 163 22.47 15.21 4.15
C ARG A 163 23.87 14.64 4.03
N LYS A 164 24.47 14.22 5.16
CA LYS A 164 25.81 13.63 5.18
C LYS A 164 25.86 12.32 4.40
N TRP A 165 24.85 11.46 4.55
CA TRP A 165 24.70 10.26 3.74
C TRP A 165 24.61 10.57 2.24
N PHE A 166 23.75 11.52 1.87
CA PHE A 166 23.54 11.90 0.47
C PHE A 166 24.83 12.48 -0.14
N VAL A 167 25.51 13.38 0.56
CA VAL A 167 26.80 13.93 0.11
C VAL A 167 27.85 12.83 -0.02
N LYS A 168 27.92 11.88 0.92
CA LYS A 168 28.88 10.78 0.86
C LYS A 168 28.65 9.88 -0.36
N ASN A 169 27.40 9.52 -0.61
CA ASN A 169 27.04 8.44 -1.53
C ASN A 169 26.54 8.89 -2.90
N ARG A 170 26.12 10.15 -3.06
CA ARG A 170 25.46 10.67 -4.26
C ARG A 170 26.13 11.90 -4.87
N THR A 171 27.31 12.30 -4.37
CA THR A 171 28.00 13.50 -4.89
C THR A 171 28.34 13.34 -6.37
N ASP A 172 28.86 12.18 -6.78
CA ASP A 172 29.40 11.97 -8.13
C ASP A 172 28.30 12.11 -9.20
N GLU A 173 27.07 11.74 -8.87
CA GLU A 173 25.90 11.84 -9.73
C GLU A 173 25.23 13.23 -9.66
N TYR A 174 25.18 13.86 -8.47
CA TYR A 174 24.34 15.04 -8.26
C TYR A 174 25.06 16.39 -8.29
N TRP A 175 26.39 16.44 -8.20
CA TRP A 175 27.11 17.72 -8.03
C TRP A 175 26.81 18.74 -9.14
N ARG A 176 26.59 18.29 -10.37
CA ARG A 176 26.28 19.15 -11.53
C ARG A 176 24.90 19.79 -11.46
N PHE A 177 23.96 19.15 -10.78
CA PHE A 177 22.60 19.65 -10.57
C PHE A 177 22.53 20.58 -9.35
N ILE A 178 23.42 20.37 -8.36
CA ILE A 178 23.43 21.14 -7.11
C ILE A 178 24.25 22.43 -7.24
N LEU A 179 25.47 22.34 -7.76
CA LEU A 179 26.40 23.46 -7.83
C LEU A 179 26.26 24.25 -9.14
N THR A 180 26.32 25.58 -9.06
CA THR A 180 26.39 26.45 -10.23
C THR A 180 27.78 26.38 -10.87
N GLU A 181 27.91 26.84 -12.10
CA GLU A 181 29.21 26.84 -12.82
C GLU A 181 30.28 27.65 -12.08
N ASP A 182 29.90 28.77 -11.46
CA ASP A 182 30.80 29.59 -10.63
C ASP A 182 31.23 28.87 -9.35
N GLU A 183 30.32 28.15 -8.69
CA GLU A 183 30.65 27.34 -7.52
C GLU A 183 31.59 26.20 -7.88
N VAL A 184 31.33 25.49 -8.98
CA VAL A 184 32.20 24.45 -9.52
C VAL A 184 33.58 25.03 -9.82
N ARG A 185 33.66 26.16 -10.52
CA ARG A 185 34.94 26.82 -10.83
C ARG A 185 35.71 27.19 -9.55
N LYS A 186 35.03 27.73 -8.53
CA LYS A 186 35.64 28.05 -7.23
C LYS A 186 36.18 26.79 -6.54
N VAL A 187 35.46 25.69 -6.59
CA VAL A 187 35.91 24.40 -6.05
C VAL A 187 37.11 23.88 -6.86
N SER A 188 37.05 23.85 -8.19
CA SER A 188 38.16 23.40 -9.05
C SER A 188 39.45 24.19 -8.85
N VAL A 189 39.37 25.51 -8.62
CA VAL A 189 40.54 26.33 -8.28
C VAL A 189 41.13 25.89 -6.93
N LYS A 190 40.30 25.67 -5.91
CA LYS A 190 40.75 25.17 -4.61
C LYS A 190 41.39 23.78 -4.71
N VAL A 191 40.77 22.87 -5.47
CA VAL A 191 41.32 21.53 -5.76
C VAL A 191 42.70 21.65 -6.38
N SER A 192 42.86 22.52 -7.40
CA SER A 192 44.14 22.72 -8.08
C SER A 192 45.21 23.26 -7.14
N MET A 193 44.86 24.23 -6.28
CA MET A 193 45.77 24.80 -5.29
C MET A 193 46.20 23.79 -4.21
N GLU A 194 45.26 23.02 -3.68
CA GLU A 194 45.54 22.00 -2.65
C GLU A 194 46.32 20.81 -3.22
N ALA A 195 45.93 20.32 -4.39
CA ALA A 195 46.63 19.24 -5.08
C ALA A 195 48.07 19.65 -5.44
N GLU A 196 48.29 20.86 -5.96
CA GLU A 196 49.63 21.35 -6.28
C GLU A 196 50.50 21.54 -5.03
N ARG A 197 49.91 22.06 -3.94
CA ARG A 197 50.60 22.18 -2.65
C ARG A 197 51.05 20.83 -2.12
N TRP A 198 50.16 19.84 -2.12
CA TRP A 198 50.50 18.47 -1.72
C TRP A 198 51.54 17.86 -2.67
N ARG A 199 51.35 18.01 -3.99
CA ARG A 199 52.21 17.45 -5.04
C ARG A 199 53.65 17.92 -4.86
N ARG A 200 53.87 19.23 -4.68
CA ARG A 200 55.20 19.79 -4.45
C ARG A 200 55.85 19.24 -3.19
N GLY A 201 55.11 19.24 -2.07
CA GLY A 201 55.64 18.75 -0.79
C GLY A 201 56.03 17.27 -0.83
N GLU A 202 55.16 16.43 -1.38
CA GLU A 202 55.37 14.98 -1.41
C GLU A 202 56.42 14.56 -2.44
N LEU A 203 56.48 15.21 -3.61
CA LEU A 203 57.51 14.96 -4.61
C LEU A 203 58.90 15.28 -4.05
N LEU A 204 59.05 16.45 -3.42
CA LEU A 204 60.30 16.85 -2.77
C LEU A 204 60.75 15.81 -1.73
N LYS A 205 59.81 15.36 -0.88
CA LYS A 205 60.08 14.34 0.14
C LYS A 205 60.55 13.03 -0.48
N ARG A 206 59.89 12.55 -1.54
CA ARG A 206 60.26 11.29 -2.22
C ARG A 206 61.60 11.36 -2.93
N LEU A 207 61.89 12.47 -3.62
CA LEU A 207 63.18 12.67 -4.28
C LEU A 207 64.32 12.76 -3.27
N ARG A 208 64.14 13.45 -2.14
CA ARG A 208 65.11 13.48 -1.03
C ARG A 208 65.35 12.08 -0.46
N ASN A 209 64.29 11.34 -0.18
CA ASN A 209 64.38 9.97 0.35
C ASN A 209 65.06 9.01 -0.64
N ALA A 210 64.96 9.27 -1.94
CA ALA A 210 65.64 8.49 -2.97
C ALA A 210 67.13 8.87 -3.15
N GLY A 211 67.63 9.87 -2.41
CA GLY A 211 69.04 10.30 -2.40
C GLY A 211 69.42 11.28 -3.50
N PHE A 212 68.46 12.03 -4.05
CA PHE A 212 68.74 13.11 -5.00
C PHE A 212 69.14 14.39 -4.26
N SER A 213 70.11 15.11 -4.83
CA SER A 213 70.61 16.38 -4.26
C SER A 213 69.62 17.52 -4.47
N GLU A 214 69.67 18.55 -3.63
CA GLU A 214 68.82 19.75 -3.78
C GLU A 214 69.01 20.43 -5.14
N LYS A 215 70.21 20.35 -5.72
CA LYS A 215 70.48 20.86 -7.08
C LYS A 215 69.70 20.07 -8.14
N GLU A 216 69.76 18.74 -8.11
CA GLU A 216 69.04 17.89 -9.08
C GLU A 216 67.52 18.08 -8.96
N ILE A 217 67.02 18.21 -7.73
CA ILE A 217 65.61 18.46 -7.45
C ILE A 217 65.20 19.85 -7.96
N GLY A 218 66.00 20.88 -7.67
CA GLY A 218 65.75 22.25 -8.15
C GLY A 218 65.77 22.36 -9.67
N ASP A 219 66.73 21.70 -10.33
CA ASP A 219 66.83 21.66 -11.79
C ASP A 219 65.60 21.02 -12.44
N TYR A 220 65.04 19.97 -11.83
CA TYR A 220 63.81 19.35 -12.32
C TYR A 220 62.58 20.26 -12.08
N ILE A 221 62.44 20.85 -10.89
CA ILE A 221 61.28 21.67 -10.56
C ILE A 221 61.21 22.94 -11.41
N VAL A 222 62.35 23.58 -11.67
CA VAL A 222 62.41 24.85 -12.40
C VAL A 222 62.45 24.63 -13.92
N TYR A 223 63.24 23.65 -14.38
CA TYR A 223 63.55 23.48 -15.81
C TYR A 223 63.06 22.17 -16.41
N GLY A 224 62.47 21.26 -15.63
CA GLY A 224 62.12 19.91 -16.08
C GLY A 224 63.32 19.03 -16.44
N ARG A 225 64.54 19.41 -16.01
CA ARG A 225 65.76 18.68 -16.36
C ARG A 225 65.97 17.46 -15.49
N LEU A 226 66.15 16.31 -16.12
CA LEU A 226 66.51 15.06 -15.45
C LEU A 226 68.02 14.97 -15.20
N PRO A 227 68.47 14.16 -14.21
CA PRO A 227 69.88 13.88 -14.00
C PRO A 227 70.59 13.44 -15.30
N ALA A 228 71.83 13.90 -15.49
CA ALA A 228 72.62 13.56 -16.68
C ALA A 228 73.11 12.11 -16.68
N ASN A 229 73.34 11.53 -15.50
CA ASN A 229 73.74 10.12 -15.36
C ASN A 229 72.53 9.21 -15.67
N ALA A 230 72.72 8.26 -16.59
CA ALA A 230 71.64 7.39 -17.10
C ALA A 230 71.00 6.51 -16.02
N GLU A 231 71.79 5.96 -15.09
CA GLU A 231 71.29 5.11 -14.02
C GLU A 231 70.51 5.93 -12.98
N ARG A 232 71.06 7.10 -12.63
CA ARG A 232 70.39 8.08 -11.76
C ARG A 232 69.10 8.62 -12.38
N ARG A 233 69.10 8.84 -13.71
CA ARG A 233 67.90 9.22 -14.49
C ARG A 233 66.82 8.14 -14.40
N LYS A 234 67.14 6.88 -14.66
CA LYS A 234 66.18 5.76 -14.55
C LYS A 234 65.58 5.68 -13.14
N LYS A 235 66.41 5.84 -12.11
CA LYS A 235 65.94 5.90 -10.72
C LYS A 235 64.98 7.09 -10.51
N PHE A 236 65.31 8.27 -11.03
CA PHE A 236 64.47 9.47 -10.93
C PHE A 236 63.12 9.27 -11.63
N GLU A 237 63.13 8.75 -12.86
CA GLU A 237 61.94 8.43 -13.64
C GLU A 237 61.04 7.42 -12.90
N SER A 238 61.62 6.38 -12.28
CA SER A 238 60.85 5.41 -11.49
C SER A 238 60.14 6.05 -10.28
N VAL A 239 60.76 7.08 -9.67
CA VAL A 239 60.14 7.84 -8.57
C VAL A 239 59.02 8.72 -9.11
N LEU A 240 59.22 9.37 -10.27
CA LEU A 240 58.19 10.18 -10.93
C LEU A 240 56.98 9.36 -11.37
N GLU A 241 57.19 8.18 -11.92
CA GLU A 241 56.12 7.29 -12.37
C GLU A 241 55.23 6.84 -11.20
N LYS A 242 55.85 6.31 -10.13
CA LYS A 242 55.13 5.95 -8.90
C LYS A 242 54.41 7.16 -8.29
N PHE A 243 55.07 8.32 -8.30
CA PHE A 243 54.48 9.55 -7.82
C PHE A 243 53.30 10.03 -8.67
N SER A 244 53.34 9.85 -9.99
CA SER A 244 52.26 10.26 -10.90
C SER A 244 50.94 9.54 -10.58
N ASN A 245 51.01 8.23 -10.32
CA ASN A 245 49.85 7.43 -9.94
C ASN A 245 49.28 7.89 -8.58
N ASP A 246 50.15 8.06 -7.59
CA ASP A 246 49.74 8.55 -6.26
C ASP A 246 49.20 9.98 -6.30
N ALA A 247 49.76 10.83 -7.15
CA ALA A 247 49.30 12.20 -7.34
C ALA A 247 47.93 12.27 -8.01
N SER A 248 47.65 11.36 -8.93
CA SER A 248 46.34 11.24 -9.57
C SER A 248 45.30 10.76 -8.56
N ALA A 249 45.61 9.73 -7.76
CA ALA A 249 44.75 9.24 -6.69
C ALA A 249 44.50 10.31 -5.62
N LYS A 250 45.55 11.04 -5.19
CA LYS A 250 45.40 12.09 -4.17
C LYS A 250 44.63 13.29 -4.69
N ARG A 251 44.82 13.67 -5.96
CA ARG A 251 44.02 14.72 -6.57
C ARG A 251 42.54 14.35 -6.58
N ALA A 252 42.19 13.11 -6.95
CA ALA A 252 40.82 12.62 -6.92
C ALA A 252 40.23 12.62 -5.49
N GLU A 253 41.02 12.27 -4.48
CA GLU A 253 40.63 12.35 -3.06
C GLU A 253 40.33 13.79 -2.62
N ILE A 254 41.22 14.73 -2.94
CA ILE A 254 41.05 16.17 -2.65
C ILE A 254 39.83 16.72 -3.38
N GLU A 255 39.67 16.36 -4.66
CA GLU A 255 38.53 16.75 -5.48
C GLU A 255 37.22 16.28 -4.84
N LYS A 256 37.09 14.99 -4.57
CA LYS A 256 35.91 14.42 -3.92
C LYS A 256 35.59 15.12 -2.60
N LYS A 257 36.58 15.32 -1.74
CA LYS A 257 36.41 15.99 -0.44
C LYS A 257 35.91 17.43 -0.60
N LEU A 258 36.53 18.23 -1.46
CA LEU A 258 36.16 19.64 -1.61
C LEU A 258 34.80 19.82 -2.30
N PHE A 259 34.44 18.94 -3.23
CA PHE A 259 33.09 18.91 -3.81
C PHE A 259 32.04 18.52 -2.76
N GLN A 260 32.32 17.46 -1.98
CA GLN A 260 31.44 17.05 -0.88
C GLN A 260 31.21 18.18 0.14
N GLU A 261 32.27 18.87 0.57
CA GLU A 261 32.16 20.01 1.49
C GLU A 261 31.36 21.17 0.89
N ALA A 262 31.52 21.46 -0.40
CA ALA A 262 30.79 22.53 -1.07
C ALA A 262 29.29 22.21 -1.16
N ILE A 263 28.95 20.97 -1.55
CA ILE A 263 27.57 20.49 -1.63
C ILE A 263 26.94 20.48 -0.23
N GLU A 264 27.62 19.92 0.78
CA GLU A 264 27.11 19.86 2.15
C GLU A 264 26.79 21.25 2.68
N LYS A 265 27.70 22.22 2.50
CA LYS A 265 27.49 23.61 2.92
C LYS A 265 26.31 24.27 2.21
N LYS A 266 26.11 23.97 0.92
CA LYS A 266 25.00 24.52 0.13
C LYS A 266 23.66 23.93 0.58
N LEU A 267 23.59 22.61 0.71
CA LEU A 267 22.40 21.89 1.18
C LEU A 267 22.03 22.28 2.62
N ALA A 268 23.03 22.43 3.52
CA ALA A 268 22.79 22.85 4.91
C ALA A 268 22.14 24.24 5.01
N ARG A 269 22.46 25.14 4.08
CA ARG A 269 21.85 26.48 4.00
C ARG A 269 20.47 26.47 3.35
N GLY A 270 20.08 25.37 2.69
CA GLY A 270 18.85 25.32 1.91
C GLY A 270 18.88 26.23 0.68
N GLU A 271 20.07 26.44 0.11
CA GLU A 271 20.23 27.23 -1.10
C GLU A 271 19.67 26.47 -2.32
N LYS A 272 19.14 27.20 -3.29
CA LYS A 272 18.58 26.61 -4.51
C LYS A 272 19.65 25.82 -5.27
N TRP A 273 19.25 24.66 -5.76
CA TRP A 273 20.05 23.87 -6.68
C TRP A 273 20.25 24.63 -7.99
N ARG A 274 21.27 24.27 -8.77
CA ARG A 274 21.44 24.83 -10.13
C ARG A 274 20.21 24.54 -10.98
N THR A 275 19.67 23.33 -10.86
CA THR A 275 18.42 22.92 -11.49
C THR A 275 17.69 21.90 -10.63
N GLU A 276 16.36 21.94 -10.64
CA GLU A 276 15.49 20.90 -10.06
C GLU A 276 15.19 19.78 -11.08
N ASP A 277 15.43 20.04 -12.37
CA ASP A 277 15.28 19.07 -13.47
C ASP A 277 16.48 18.12 -13.53
N LEU A 278 16.33 16.97 -12.88
CA LEU A 278 17.31 15.89 -12.86
C LEU A 278 17.22 15.12 -14.16
N GLY A 279 18.31 15.03 -14.91
CA GLY A 279 18.33 14.31 -16.19
C GLY A 279 18.04 12.81 -16.00
N ALA A 280 17.55 12.15 -17.05
CA ALA A 280 17.13 10.73 -17.04
C ALA A 280 18.16 9.70 -16.55
N ILE A 281 19.44 10.07 -16.40
CA ILE A 281 20.46 9.23 -15.76
C ILE A 281 20.16 8.97 -14.27
N ILE A 282 19.40 9.86 -13.64
CA ILE A 282 18.94 9.74 -12.26
C ILE A 282 17.62 8.97 -12.27
N GLY A 283 17.62 7.75 -11.73
CA GLY A 283 16.44 6.89 -11.66
C GLY A 283 15.49 7.28 -10.53
N VAL A 284 14.18 7.13 -10.74
CA VAL A 284 13.12 7.42 -9.74
C VAL A 284 13.37 6.71 -8.39
N ILE A 285 14.05 5.56 -8.41
CA ILE A 285 14.43 4.81 -7.22
C ILE A 285 15.31 5.61 -6.24
N ASP A 286 16.09 6.57 -6.73
CA ASP A 286 16.91 7.44 -5.86
C ASP A 286 16.03 8.27 -4.92
N GLY A 287 14.86 8.73 -5.39
CA GLY A 287 13.88 9.42 -4.54
C GLY A 287 13.42 8.53 -3.37
N TYR A 288 13.22 7.23 -3.63
CA TYR A 288 12.89 6.25 -2.59
C TYR A 288 14.06 6.00 -1.64
N HIS A 289 15.29 5.92 -2.15
CA HIS A 289 16.46 5.79 -1.27
C HIS A 289 16.61 6.98 -0.33
N ILE A 290 16.44 8.19 -0.83
CA ILE A 290 16.53 9.40 -0.02
C ILE A 290 15.41 9.40 1.03
N LEU A 291 14.17 9.08 0.65
CA LEU A 291 13.06 9.01 1.58
C LEU A 291 13.23 7.89 2.62
N ALA A 292 13.60 6.69 2.22
CA ALA A 292 13.80 5.57 3.14
C ALA A 292 14.85 5.88 4.21
N HIS A 293 15.98 6.50 3.81
CA HIS A 293 16.99 6.96 4.77
C HIS A 293 16.47 8.07 5.67
N TYR A 294 15.66 9.00 5.14
CA TYR A 294 15.01 10.02 5.96
C TYR A 294 14.16 9.38 7.06
N LEU A 295 13.32 8.40 6.70
CA LEU A 295 12.43 7.69 7.62
C LEU A 295 13.21 6.87 8.65
N PHE A 296 14.23 6.13 8.20
CA PHE A 296 15.12 5.35 9.08
C PHE A 296 15.83 6.25 10.11
N TYR A 297 16.44 7.36 9.69
CA TYR A 297 17.17 8.25 10.59
C TYR A 297 16.26 8.98 11.58
N LYS A 298 15.03 9.29 11.18
CA LYS A 298 14.04 9.93 12.05
C LYS A 298 13.31 8.95 12.96
N LYS A 299 13.45 7.63 12.72
CA LYS A 299 12.57 6.60 13.28
C LYS A 299 11.11 7.00 13.08
N ASP A 300 10.79 7.37 11.85
CA ASP A 300 9.46 7.83 11.47
C ASP A 300 8.38 6.82 11.91
N PRO A 301 7.22 7.25 12.41
CA PRO A 301 6.17 6.33 12.87
C PRO A 301 5.75 5.29 11.81
N VAL A 302 5.68 5.67 10.52
CA VAL A 302 5.38 4.72 9.44
C VAL A 302 6.47 3.67 9.34
N TRP A 303 7.74 4.06 9.47
CA TRP A 303 8.86 3.13 9.49
C TRP A 303 8.75 2.14 10.65
N VAL A 304 8.54 2.66 11.87
CA VAL A 304 8.50 1.83 13.08
C VAL A 304 7.34 0.84 13.05
N GLU A 305 6.15 1.27 12.62
CA GLU A 305 5.00 0.36 12.51
C GLU A 305 5.17 -0.64 11.35
N MET A 306 5.77 -0.23 10.22
CA MET A 306 6.05 -1.15 9.12
C MET A 306 7.06 -2.23 9.52
N VAL A 307 8.08 -1.90 10.31
CA VAL A 307 9.04 -2.88 10.84
C VAL A 307 8.33 -3.98 11.65
N LYS A 308 7.28 -3.64 12.41
CA LYS A 308 6.49 -4.62 13.18
C LYS A 308 5.72 -5.59 12.27
N MET A 309 5.26 -5.13 11.11
CA MET A 309 4.56 -5.97 10.12
C MET A 309 5.51 -6.89 9.32
N TYR A 310 6.82 -6.67 9.44
CA TYR A 310 7.90 -7.38 8.75
C TYR A 310 9.01 -7.78 9.73
N GLU A 311 8.69 -8.09 10.99
CA GLU A 311 9.68 -8.33 12.04
C GLU A 311 10.63 -9.48 11.69
N ASN A 312 10.08 -10.59 11.17
CA ASN A 312 10.82 -11.74 10.68
C ASN A 312 11.82 -11.40 9.55
N VAL A 313 11.52 -10.39 8.73
CA VAL A 313 12.39 -9.96 7.63
C VAL A 313 13.40 -8.94 8.16
N VAL A 314 12.92 -7.84 8.70
CA VAL A 314 13.76 -6.66 8.98
C VAL A 314 14.59 -6.85 10.25
N VAL A 315 13.99 -7.38 11.31
CA VAL A 315 14.65 -7.57 12.61
C VAL A 315 15.38 -8.91 12.63
N GLU A 316 14.73 -10.00 12.27
CA GLU A 316 15.33 -11.33 12.43
C GLU A 316 16.33 -11.67 11.31
N LYS A 317 15.97 -11.48 10.04
CA LYS A 317 16.82 -11.85 8.89
C LYS A 317 17.88 -10.79 8.55
N TYR A 318 17.54 -9.50 8.67
CA TYR A 318 18.42 -8.37 8.36
C TYR A 318 19.05 -7.68 9.57
N LYS A 319 18.68 -8.06 10.80
CA LYS A 319 19.29 -7.55 12.04
C LYS A 319 19.30 -6.03 12.11
N LEU A 320 18.11 -5.42 11.98
CA LEU A 320 17.92 -3.96 12.07
C LEU A 320 18.75 -3.33 13.20
N ASP A 321 19.62 -2.40 12.83
CA ASP A 321 20.43 -1.61 13.78
C ASP A 321 20.30 -0.12 13.50
N TYR A 322 19.59 0.59 14.37
CA TYR A 322 19.43 2.05 14.29
C TYR A 322 20.70 2.83 14.64
N ASN A 323 21.73 2.19 15.20
CA ASN A 323 23.00 2.83 15.51
C ASN A 323 23.99 2.77 14.34
N ASP A 324 23.81 1.85 13.40
CA ASP A 324 24.57 1.80 12.16
C ASP A 324 23.91 2.68 11.09
N PRO A 325 24.46 3.88 10.78
CA PRO A 325 23.88 4.77 9.78
C PRO A 325 23.90 4.18 8.37
N GLU A 326 24.72 3.15 8.13
CA GLU A 326 24.81 2.47 6.82
C GLU A 326 23.99 1.18 6.77
N TRP A 327 23.24 0.84 7.83
CA TRP A 327 22.48 -0.40 7.90
C TRP A 327 21.56 -0.56 6.69
N LEU A 328 20.84 0.50 6.32
CA LEU A 328 19.87 0.46 5.23
C LEU A 328 20.55 0.23 3.87
N ASP A 329 21.70 0.87 3.60
CA ASP A 329 22.48 0.63 2.38
C ASP A 329 22.97 -0.81 2.32
N LYS A 330 23.50 -1.35 3.42
CA LYS A 330 23.98 -2.74 3.51
C LYS A 330 22.83 -3.73 3.31
N ALA A 331 21.68 -3.47 3.93
CA ALA A 331 20.49 -4.29 3.82
C ALA A 331 19.93 -4.27 2.39
N TRP A 332 19.80 -3.10 1.79
CA TRP A 332 19.37 -2.95 0.40
C TRP A 332 20.32 -3.66 -0.57
N LYS A 333 21.63 -3.42 -0.47
CA LYS A 333 22.62 -4.08 -1.32
C LYS A 333 22.55 -5.60 -1.22
N ARG A 334 22.42 -6.14 0.01
CA ARG A 334 22.23 -7.58 0.23
C ARG A 334 20.91 -8.08 -0.36
N ALA A 335 19.83 -7.30 -0.29
CA ALA A 335 18.55 -7.65 -0.90
C ALA A 335 18.63 -7.69 -2.42
N GLU A 336 19.32 -6.73 -3.06
CA GLU A 336 19.59 -6.75 -4.50
C GLU A 336 20.42 -7.97 -4.90
N GLU A 337 21.54 -8.22 -4.22
CA GLU A 337 22.44 -9.35 -4.52
C GLU A 337 21.74 -10.71 -4.41
N LYS A 338 20.76 -10.84 -3.51
CA LYS A 338 20.01 -12.09 -3.28
C LYS A 338 18.65 -12.13 -3.95
N ASN A 339 18.24 -11.04 -4.62
CA ASN A 339 16.88 -10.83 -5.10
C ASN A 339 15.83 -11.11 -4.01
N ASP A 340 16.04 -10.57 -2.80
CA ASP A 340 15.21 -10.83 -1.62
C ASP A 340 13.90 -10.03 -1.69
N ARG A 341 12.86 -10.67 -2.27
CA ARG A 341 11.56 -10.06 -2.52
C ARG A 341 10.91 -9.47 -1.27
N GLU A 342 11.02 -10.13 -0.12
CA GLU A 342 10.35 -9.69 1.10
C GLU A 342 10.93 -8.37 1.65
N PHE A 343 12.26 -8.21 1.58
CA PHE A 343 12.91 -6.97 1.99
C PHE A 343 12.61 -5.83 1.01
N LYS A 344 12.62 -6.11 -0.31
CA LYS A 344 12.20 -5.14 -1.32
C LYS A 344 10.75 -4.69 -1.11
N GLU A 345 9.85 -5.64 -0.82
CA GLU A 345 8.44 -5.36 -0.49
C GLU A 345 8.33 -4.41 0.71
N PHE A 346 9.05 -4.69 1.81
CA PHE A 346 9.13 -3.78 2.97
C PHE A 346 9.62 -2.38 2.58
N PHE A 347 10.72 -2.30 1.82
CA PHE A 347 11.34 -1.04 1.42
C PHE A 347 10.42 -0.18 0.55
N TYR A 348 9.76 -0.78 -0.44
CA TYR A 348 8.80 -0.05 -1.28
C TYR A 348 7.56 0.35 -0.48
N ALA A 349 7.01 -0.56 0.33
CA ALA A 349 5.81 -0.32 1.11
C ALA A 349 5.98 0.82 2.13
N VAL A 350 7.12 0.90 2.83
CA VAL A 350 7.35 1.96 3.84
C VAL A 350 7.42 3.35 3.20
N CYS A 351 8.05 3.47 2.03
CA CYS A 351 8.11 4.72 1.29
C CYS A 351 6.74 5.09 0.69
N ALA A 352 6.05 4.14 0.07
CA ALA A 352 4.74 4.35 -0.52
C ALA A 352 3.69 4.74 0.54
N ALA A 353 3.69 4.07 1.70
CA ALA A 353 2.86 4.41 2.84
C ALA A 353 3.11 5.85 3.32
N LYS A 354 4.36 6.32 3.29
CA LYS A 354 4.69 7.69 3.68
C LYS A 354 4.17 8.73 2.69
N PHE A 355 4.26 8.45 1.39
CA PHE A 355 3.68 9.33 0.38
C PHE A 355 2.15 9.38 0.49
N LEU A 356 1.50 8.23 0.70
CA LEU A 356 0.07 8.15 1.00
C LEU A 356 -0.30 9.00 2.22
N GLU A 357 0.43 8.85 3.34
CA GLU A 357 0.24 9.68 4.54
C GLU A 357 0.29 11.18 4.21
N GLY A 358 1.32 11.62 3.47
CA GLY A 358 1.49 13.01 3.08
C GLY A 358 0.35 13.55 2.20
N HIS A 359 -0.15 12.75 1.26
CA HIS A 359 -1.32 13.11 0.44
C HIS A 359 -2.59 13.26 1.27
N ILE A 360 -2.85 12.35 2.22
CA ILE A 360 -4.04 12.40 3.06
C ILE A 360 -3.98 13.60 4.01
N ILE A 361 -2.83 13.86 4.65
CA ILE A 361 -2.64 15.07 5.47
C ILE A 361 -2.97 16.31 4.65
N LYS A 362 -2.39 16.45 3.45
CA LYS A 362 -2.63 17.59 2.57
C LYS A 362 -4.09 17.70 2.13
N ALA A 363 -4.77 16.58 1.92
CA ALA A 363 -6.18 16.57 1.53
C ALA A 363 -7.08 17.10 2.67
N PHE A 364 -6.82 16.70 3.92
CA PHE A 364 -7.54 17.26 5.07
C PHE A 364 -7.22 18.74 5.30
N GLU A 365 -5.95 19.15 5.16
CA GLU A 365 -5.60 20.57 5.21
C GLU A 365 -6.34 21.38 4.15
N TRP A 366 -6.44 20.86 2.93
CA TRP A 366 -7.19 21.48 1.83
C TRP A 366 -8.70 21.55 2.12
N ILE A 367 -9.31 20.48 2.66
CA ILE A 367 -10.72 20.49 3.06
C ILE A 367 -10.99 21.65 4.03
N GLU A 368 -10.17 21.78 5.07
CA GLU A 368 -10.38 22.74 6.15
C GLU A 368 -10.02 24.18 5.75
N LYS A 369 -8.86 24.37 5.10
CA LYS A 369 -8.29 25.71 4.85
C LYS A 369 -8.74 26.32 3.52
N GLU A 370 -9.20 25.51 2.57
CA GLU A 370 -9.54 25.98 1.22
C GLU A 370 -10.98 25.63 0.84
N PHE A 371 -11.38 24.36 0.94
CA PHE A 371 -12.65 23.91 0.37
C PHE A 371 -13.87 24.34 1.19
N ILE A 372 -13.85 24.19 2.52
CA ILE A 372 -14.93 24.70 3.39
C ILE A 372 -15.06 26.23 3.25
N PRO A 373 -13.98 27.05 3.31
CA PRO A 373 -14.07 28.48 3.04
C PRO A 373 -14.60 28.83 1.65
N PHE A 374 -14.31 28.01 0.64
CA PHE A 374 -14.91 28.14 -0.69
C PHE A 374 -16.44 27.92 -0.65
N LEU A 375 -16.91 26.89 0.05
CA LEU A 375 -18.34 26.61 0.21
C LEU A 375 -19.07 27.73 0.98
N GLU A 376 -18.48 28.25 2.05
CA GLU A 376 -19.03 29.35 2.86
C GLU A 376 -19.31 30.62 2.03
N LYS A 377 -18.39 30.94 1.12
CA LYS A 377 -18.44 32.08 0.19
C LYS A 377 -19.26 31.82 -1.07
N SER A 378 -19.68 30.58 -1.31
CA SER A 378 -20.44 30.23 -2.50
C SER A 378 -21.89 30.74 -2.42
N ASN A 379 -22.54 30.85 -3.59
CA ASN A 379 -23.97 31.15 -3.71
C ASN A 379 -24.85 29.88 -3.73
N TYR A 380 -24.34 28.75 -3.24
CA TYR A 380 -25.11 27.51 -3.17
C TYR A 380 -26.20 27.62 -2.10
N LYS A 381 -27.40 27.14 -2.43
CA LYS A 381 -28.59 27.29 -1.56
C LYS A 381 -28.55 26.37 -0.34
N ASP A 382 -27.75 25.31 -0.41
CA ASP A 382 -27.58 24.23 0.56
C ASP A 382 -26.11 24.11 1.00
N LYS A 383 -25.38 25.23 1.01
CA LYS A 383 -23.96 25.25 1.38
C LYS A 383 -23.70 24.74 2.80
N GLU A 384 -24.62 24.95 3.74
CA GLU A 384 -24.51 24.46 5.12
C GLU A 384 -24.51 22.92 5.13
N GLU A 385 -25.35 22.30 4.31
CA GLU A 385 -25.39 20.84 4.12
C GLU A 385 -24.07 20.33 3.52
N LEU A 386 -23.56 21.02 2.49
CA LEU A 386 -22.28 20.68 1.87
C LEU A 386 -21.09 20.81 2.83
N ILE A 387 -21.10 21.82 3.70
CA ILE A 387 -20.08 21.99 4.74
C ILE A 387 -20.16 20.84 5.76
N GLU A 388 -21.37 20.38 6.11
CA GLU A 388 -21.55 19.22 6.98
C GLU A 388 -20.99 17.94 6.34
N TYR A 389 -21.29 17.69 5.06
CA TYR A 389 -20.68 16.57 4.33
C TYR A 389 -19.15 16.70 4.28
N ALA A 390 -18.59 17.87 3.97
CA ALA A 390 -17.14 18.06 3.94
C ALA A 390 -16.48 17.79 5.30
N LYS A 391 -17.14 18.21 6.39
CA LYS A 391 -16.64 17.95 7.76
C LYS A 391 -16.73 16.48 8.14
N ASN A 392 -17.74 15.75 7.68
CA ASN A 392 -18.00 14.37 8.10
C ASN A 392 -17.50 13.31 7.12
N LEU A 393 -17.03 13.72 5.93
CA LEU A 393 -16.54 12.81 4.91
C LEU A 393 -15.38 11.96 5.45
N ARG A 394 -15.49 10.65 5.24
CA ARG A 394 -14.42 9.70 5.51
C ARG A 394 -13.65 9.40 4.24
N ILE A 395 -12.37 9.08 4.36
CA ILE A 395 -11.55 8.61 3.25
C ILE A 395 -11.20 7.14 3.51
N THR A 396 -11.45 6.26 2.54
CA THR A 396 -10.99 4.87 2.59
C THR A 396 -9.87 4.64 1.60
N ILE A 397 -8.92 3.80 1.99
CA ILE A 397 -7.81 3.36 1.14
C ILE A 397 -7.89 1.85 0.95
N GLU A 398 -7.76 1.43 -0.30
CA GLU A 398 -7.96 0.05 -0.75
C GLU A 398 -6.68 -0.55 -1.36
N PRO A 399 -6.46 -1.87 -1.23
CA PRO A 399 -5.51 -2.59 -2.08
C PRO A 399 -5.76 -2.31 -3.58
N PRO A 400 -4.71 -2.10 -4.38
CA PRO A 400 -4.86 -1.89 -5.80
C PRO A 400 -5.16 -3.21 -6.52
N ASP A 401 -5.83 -3.11 -7.66
CA ASP A 401 -6.02 -4.21 -8.58
C ASP A 401 -4.80 -4.44 -9.47
N ALA A 402 -4.34 -5.68 -9.52
CA ALA A 402 -3.35 -6.12 -10.50
C ALA A 402 -4.05 -6.59 -11.78
N ARG A 403 -4.49 -5.64 -12.61
CA ARG A 403 -5.15 -5.95 -13.91
C ARG A 403 -4.29 -6.78 -14.84
N ASP A 404 -2.98 -6.65 -14.72
CA ASP A 404 -2.01 -7.45 -15.46
C ASP A 404 -1.30 -8.38 -14.46
N PRO A 405 -1.54 -9.70 -14.54
CA PRO A 405 -0.95 -10.68 -13.64
C PRO A 405 0.58 -10.63 -13.59
N ARG A 406 1.25 -10.07 -14.62
CA ARG A 406 2.71 -9.92 -14.64
C ARG A 406 3.24 -8.98 -13.55
N TYR A 407 2.40 -8.07 -13.05
CA TYR A 407 2.75 -7.15 -11.97
C TYR A 407 2.15 -7.56 -10.62
N GLY A 408 1.51 -8.73 -10.54
CA GLY A 408 0.92 -9.26 -9.32
C GLY A 408 1.94 -9.37 -8.18
N GLY A 409 1.65 -8.69 -7.07
CA GLY A 409 2.49 -8.63 -5.88
C GLY A 409 3.75 -7.78 -6.06
N LEU A 410 3.77 -6.90 -7.07
CA LEU A 410 4.86 -5.95 -7.34
C LEU A 410 4.37 -4.50 -7.27
N TYR A 411 3.13 -4.27 -6.84
CA TYR A 411 2.64 -2.93 -6.55
C TYR A 411 3.36 -2.35 -5.33
N LEU A 412 3.50 -1.02 -5.26
CA LEU A 412 4.28 -0.37 -4.20
C LEU A 412 3.65 -0.52 -2.81
N ILE A 413 2.32 -0.55 -2.74
CA ILE A 413 1.54 -0.83 -1.54
C ILE A 413 0.30 -1.63 -1.97
N PHE A 414 0.17 -2.87 -1.51
CA PHE A 414 -0.90 -3.77 -1.97
C PHE A 414 -1.42 -4.74 -0.93
N ARG A 415 -0.69 -4.97 0.17
CA ARG A 415 -1.18 -5.83 1.24
C ARG A 415 -2.00 -5.04 2.26
N PRO A 416 -3.06 -5.63 2.84
CA PRO A 416 -3.82 -5.01 3.93
C PRO A 416 -2.93 -4.54 5.09
N LYS A 417 -1.90 -5.33 5.46
CA LYS A 417 -0.97 -4.95 6.55
C LYS A 417 -0.18 -3.67 6.27
N GLN A 418 0.13 -3.38 5.00
CA GLN A 418 0.87 -2.17 4.61
C GLN A 418 -0.04 -0.94 4.66
N ILE A 419 -1.28 -1.05 4.17
CA ILE A 419 -2.28 0.02 4.22
C ILE A 419 -2.65 0.32 5.68
N TYR A 420 -2.85 -0.72 6.49
CA TYR A 420 -3.09 -0.59 7.92
C TYR A 420 -2.05 0.29 8.61
N VAL A 421 -0.76 0.15 8.30
CA VAL A 421 0.29 0.98 8.89
C VAL A 421 0.08 2.46 8.59
N ALA A 422 -0.17 2.83 7.32
CA ALA A 422 -0.39 4.22 6.93
C ALA A 422 -1.63 4.80 7.64
N ILE A 423 -2.75 4.06 7.63
CA ILE A 423 -4.00 4.47 8.28
C ILE A 423 -3.84 4.60 9.80
N LYS A 424 -3.12 3.66 10.43
CA LYS A 424 -2.88 3.70 11.87
C LYS A 424 -2.07 4.93 12.26
N VAL A 425 -0.99 5.24 11.53
CA VAL A 425 -0.18 6.44 11.81
C VAL A 425 -1.02 7.71 11.64
N LEU A 426 -1.78 7.83 10.55
CA LEU A 426 -2.66 8.99 10.33
C LEU A 426 -3.66 9.19 11.48
N ARG A 427 -4.24 8.11 12.02
CA ARG A 427 -5.23 8.22 13.11
C ARG A 427 -4.60 8.40 14.49
N GLU A 428 -3.55 7.65 14.80
CA GLU A 428 -2.98 7.58 16.14
C GLU A 428 -1.90 8.64 16.37
N VAL A 429 -1.14 9.03 15.35
CA VAL A 429 -0.08 10.03 15.44
C VAL A 429 -0.60 11.37 14.95
N ASP A 430 -1.07 11.44 13.70
CA ASP A 430 -1.50 12.70 13.08
C ASP A 430 -2.91 13.15 13.49
N LYS A 431 -3.63 12.29 14.23
CA LYS A 431 -4.97 12.55 14.80
C LYS A 431 -6.05 12.81 13.74
N ILE A 432 -5.89 12.28 12.54
CA ILE A 432 -6.89 12.32 11.47
C ILE A 432 -7.82 11.13 11.64
N ASP A 433 -8.92 11.30 12.37
CA ASP A 433 -9.82 10.21 12.79
C ASP A 433 -10.74 9.66 11.69
N LYS A 434 -10.81 10.35 10.54
CA LYS A 434 -11.71 10.10 9.39
C LYS A 434 -11.09 9.31 8.24
N VAL A 435 -9.91 8.76 8.41
CA VAL A 435 -9.27 7.90 7.41
C VAL A 435 -9.37 6.43 7.82
N PHE A 436 -9.69 5.56 6.86
CA PHE A 436 -9.98 4.15 7.08
C PHE A 436 -9.40 3.30 5.95
N MET A 437 -9.45 1.99 6.13
CA MET A 437 -9.14 0.99 5.12
C MET A 437 -10.42 0.42 4.52
N LEU A 438 -10.39 0.17 3.22
CA LEU A 438 -11.31 -0.71 2.51
C LEU A 438 -10.52 -1.97 2.12
N ILE A 439 -11.12 -3.15 2.26
CA ILE A 439 -10.50 -4.40 1.80
C ILE A 439 -11.32 -4.96 0.64
N ASP A 440 -10.62 -5.23 -0.46
CA ASP A 440 -11.16 -5.99 -1.58
C ASP A 440 -10.43 -7.34 -1.67
N PHE A 441 -11.21 -8.43 -1.58
CA PHE A 441 -10.66 -9.78 -1.59
C PHE A 441 -10.18 -10.22 -2.98
N GLU A 442 -10.82 -9.74 -4.03
CA GLU A 442 -10.44 -10.02 -5.41
C GLU A 442 -9.16 -9.27 -5.78
N HIS A 443 -9.01 -8.02 -5.32
CA HIS A 443 -7.76 -7.28 -5.49
C HIS A 443 -6.59 -8.01 -4.81
N ILE A 444 -6.76 -8.54 -3.60
CA ILE A 444 -5.73 -9.39 -2.96
C ILE A 444 -5.40 -10.60 -3.84
N ALA A 445 -6.40 -11.29 -4.38
CA ALA A 445 -6.20 -12.44 -5.26
C ALA A 445 -5.44 -12.09 -6.54
N THR A 446 -5.73 -10.93 -7.16
CA THR A 446 -5.01 -10.47 -8.37
C THR A 446 -3.52 -10.23 -8.12
N GLN A 447 -3.13 -9.96 -6.87
CA GLN A 447 -1.72 -9.83 -6.48
C GLN A 447 -0.99 -11.18 -6.35
N GLY A 448 -1.66 -12.30 -6.67
CA GLY A 448 -1.11 -13.65 -6.57
C GLY A 448 -1.02 -14.16 -5.14
N LEU A 449 -1.86 -13.64 -4.24
CA LEU A 449 -1.97 -14.06 -2.85
C LEU A 449 -3.24 -14.88 -2.63
N ASP A 450 -3.21 -15.84 -1.70
CA ASP A 450 -4.43 -16.44 -1.17
C ASP A 450 -5.09 -15.45 -0.19
N PRO A 451 -6.32 -14.97 -0.46
CA PRO A 451 -6.93 -13.95 0.38
C PRO A 451 -7.25 -14.44 1.79
N LEU A 452 -7.57 -15.73 1.99
CA LEU A 452 -7.86 -16.24 3.32
C LEU A 452 -6.59 -16.29 4.18
N GLU A 453 -5.50 -16.81 3.63
CA GLU A 453 -4.19 -16.82 4.31
C GLU A 453 -3.72 -15.40 4.63
N GLU A 454 -3.78 -14.47 3.67
CA GLU A 454 -3.38 -13.07 3.88
C GLU A 454 -4.22 -12.40 4.98
N ILE A 455 -5.54 -12.63 5.00
CA ILE A 455 -6.42 -12.06 6.04
C ILE A 455 -6.15 -12.69 7.41
N GLN A 456 -5.90 -14.00 7.47
CA GLN A 456 -5.53 -14.66 8.72
C GLN A 456 -4.22 -14.12 9.28
N ASP A 457 -3.20 -13.98 8.44
CA ASP A 457 -1.90 -13.44 8.85
C ASP A 457 -1.99 -11.96 9.22
N PHE A 458 -2.77 -11.18 8.48
CA PHE A 458 -3.07 -9.81 8.84
C PHE A 458 -3.78 -9.71 10.21
N ALA A 459 -4.79 -10.53 10.48
CA ALA A 459 -5.48 -10.57 11.77
C ALA A 459 -4.57 -11.10 12.91
N LYS A 460 -3.56 -11.91 12.60
CA LYS A 460 -2.54 -12.31 13.58
C LYS A 460 -1.67 -11.12 13.99
N LEU A 461 -1.21 -10.33 13.01
CA LEU A 461 -0.29 -9.20 13.24
C LEU A 461 -1.01 -7.94 13.77
N ALA A 462 -2.18 -7.61 13.24
CA ALA A 462 -2.91 -6.37 13.53
C ALA A 462 -4.17 -6.64 14.39
N LYS A 463 -3.97 -6.81 15.70
CA LYS A 463 -5.03 -7.20 16.65
C LYS A 463 -6.17 -6.19 16.82
N ASP A 464 -5.97 -4.95 16.38
CA ASP A 464 -6.95 -3.89 16.43
C ASP A 464 -7.38 -3.39 15.06
N ALA A 465 -7.06 -4.14 13.98
CA ALA A 465 -7.39 -3.81 12.60
C ALA A 465 -8.88 -3.46 12.41
N GLY A 466 -9.78 -4.10 13.16
CA GLY A 466 -11.21 -3.84 13.10
C GLY A 466 -11.63 -2.39 13.40
N LYS A 467 -10.79 -1.62 14.12
CA LYS A 467 -11.00 -0.17 14.34
C LYS A 467 -10.80 0.66 13.07
N PHE A 468 -10.01 0.16 12.13
CA PHE A 468 -9.52 0.90 10.97
C PHE A 468 -10.22 0.49 9.67
N ILE A 469 -10.92 -0.65 9.64
CA ILE A 469 -11.63 -1.14 8.45
C ILE A 469 -13.04 -0.58 8.40
N LEU A 470 -13.37 0.22 7.39
CA LEU A 470 -14.70 0.81 7.22
C LEU A 470 -15.57 0.03 6.24
N SER A 471 -14.98 -0.48 5.16
CA SER A 471 -15.73 -1.05 4.04
C SER A 471 -15.03 -2.28 3.46
N PHE A 472 -15.80 -3.06 2.72
CA PHE A 472 -15.32 -4.15 1.88
C PHE A 472 -15.95 -4.07 0.51
N HIS A 473 -15.14 -4.31 -0.50
CA HIS A 473 -15.61 -4.81 -1.77
C HIS A 473 -15.63 -6.33 -1.70
N VAL A 474 -16.82 -6.88 -1.85
CA VAL A 474 -17.12 -8.28 -1.59
C VAL A 474 -17.52 -8.93 -2.90
N THR A 475 -16.57 -9.60 -3.51
CA THR A 475 -16.74 -10.47 -4.65
C THR A 475 -16.04 -11.81 -4.36
N PRO A 476 -16.41 -12.90 -5.06
CA PRO A 476 -15.63 -14.13 -4.99
C PRO A 476 -14.19 -13.84 -5.43
N PRO A 477 -13.17 -14.16 -4.61
CA PRO A 477 -11.80 -13.83 -4.95
C PRO A 477 -11.34 -14.65 -6.14
N THR A 478 -11.05 -13.99 -7.26
CA THR A 478 -10.48 -14.63 -8.45
C THR A 478 -9.37 -13.78 -9.03
N PRO A 479 -8.24 -14.39 -9.43
CA PRO A 479 -7.10 -13.65 -9.97
C PRO A 479 -7.38 -13.02 -11.34
N LEU A 480 -8.49 -13.36 -12.00
CA LEU A 480 -8.89 -12.80 -13.29
C LEU A 480 -9.64 -11.47 -13.17
N HIS A 481 -10.00 -11.07 -11.96
CA HIS A 481 -10.75 -9.84 -11.71
C HIS A 481 -12.09 -9.69 -12.48
N PRO A 482 -12.91 -10.74 -12.68
CA PRO A 482 -14.18 -10.62 -13.40
C PRO A 482 -15.31 -9.94 -12.61
N HIS A 483 -15.18 -9.78 -11.28
CA HIS A 483 -16.23 -9.31 -10.38
C HIS A 483 -17.57 -10.06 -10.59
N ILE A 484 -17.50 -11.39 -10.54
CA ILE A 484 -18.66 -12.26 -10.73
C ILE A 484 -19.67 -12.14 -9.58
N PRO A 485 -20.97 -12.39 -9.82
CA PRO A 485 -21.96 -12.50 -8.75
C PRO A 485 -21.55 -13.50 -7.68
N ILE A 486 -21.98 -13.26 -6.44
CA ILE A 486 -21.72 -14.15 -5.30
C ILE A 486 -22.72 -15.31 -5.35
N GLU A 487 -22.23 -16.50 -5.71
CA GLU A 487 -23.03 -17.70 -5.68
C GLU A 487 -23.17 -18.26 -4.25
N VAL A 488 -24.05 -19.24 -4.06
CA VAL A 488 -24.25 -19.87 -2.74
C VAL A 488 -22.97 -20.52 -2.23
N GLY A 489 -22.18 -21.13 -3.12
CA GLY A 489 -20.91 -21.79 -2.77
C GLY A 489 -19.83 -20.82 -2.29
N ASP A 490 -19.82 -19.58 -2.79
CA ASP A 490 -18.80 -18.58 -2.46
C ASP A 490 -18.97 -18.01 -1.04
N ARG A 491 -20.20 -18.05 -0.52
CA ARG A 491 -20.57 -17.41 0.75
C ARG A 491 -19.71 -17.86 1.91
N GLU A 492 -19.41 -19.15 2.00
CA GLU A 492 -18.65 -19.69 3.14
C GLU A 492 -17.23 -19.13 3.17
N ILE A 493 -16.55 -19.07 2.02
CA ILE A 493 -15.17 -18.58 1.92
C ILE A 493 -15.13 -17.09 2.28
N ILE A 494 -16.01 -16.30 1.69
CA ILE A 494 -16.13 -14.86 1.99
C ILE A 494 -16.44 -14.63 3.47
N TYR A 495 -17.38 -15.40 4.03
CA TYR A 495 -17.75 -15.30 5.43
C TYR A 495 -16.60 -15.66 6.36
N ARG A 496 -15.82 -16.71 6.05
CA ARG A 496 -14.61 -17.08 6.80
C ARG A 496 -13.60 -15.93 6.84
N MET A 497 -13.34 -15.25 5.72
CA MET A 497 -12.46 -14.07 5.69
C MET A 497 -12.99 -12.92 6.57
N LEU A 498 -14.27 -12.59 6.44
CA LEU A 498 -14.92 -11.57 7.28
C LEU A 498 -14.89 -11.96 8.78
N TRP A 499 -15.04 -13.24 9.09
CA TRP A 499 -15.00 -13.78 10.44
C TRP A 499 -13.62 -13.64 11.09
N GLU A 500 -12.53 -13.90 10.37
CA GLU A 500 -11.19 -13.66 10.90
C GLU A 500 -10.99 -12.19 11.31
N LEU A 501 -11.55 -11.25 10.52
CA LEU A 501 -11.52 -9.82 10.85
C LEU A 501 -12.47 -9.46 12.01
N ARG A 502 -13.58 -10.20 12.21
CA ARG A 502 -14.43 -10.07 13.41
C ARG A 502 -13.67 -10.36 14.69
N LYS A 503 -12.75 -11.34 14.68
CA LYS A 503 -11.90 -11.68 15.84
C LYS A 503 -11.04 -10.50 16.29
N VAL A 504 -10.61 -9.65 15.35
CA VAL A 504 -9.85 -8.40 15.61
C VAL A 504 -10.73 -7.15 15.68
N GLY A 505 -12.04 -7.33 15.84
CA GLY A 505 -12.99 -6.28 16.22
C GLY A 505 -13.71 -5.57 15.08
N LEU A 506 -13.71 -6.14 13.86
CA LEU A 506 -14.45 -5.57 12.72
C LEU A 506 -15.91 -5.31 13.09
N GLY A 507 -16.47 -4.12 12.82
CA GLY A 507 -17.89 -3.82 13.10
C GLY A 507 -18.26 -3.64 14.58
N LYS A 508 -17.28 -3.64 15.50
CA LYS A 508 -17.51 -3.32 16.93
C LYS A 508 -17.39 -1.83 17.25
N TYR A 509 -16.75 -1.05 16.37
CA TYR A 509 -16.42 0.36 16.62
C TYR A 509 -17.28 1.33 15.80
N HIS A 510 -17.70 0.91 14.61
CA HIS A 510 -18.49 1.70 13.67
C HIS A 510 -19.22 0.76 12.70
N THR A 511 -20.19 1.32 11.97
CA THR A 511 -20.90 0.60 10.90
C THR A 511 -19.94 0.21 9.79
N VAL A 512 -19.95 -1.05 9.38
CA VAL A 512 -19.12 -1.56 8.28
C VAL A 512 -19.97 -1.74 7.03
N TYR A 513 -19.43 -1.35 5.87
CA TYR A 513 -20.09 -1.47 4.58
C TYR A 513 -19.63 -2.75 3.88
N LEU A 514 -20.58 -3.57 3.43
CA LEU A 514 -20.33 -4.73 2.57
C LEU A 514 -20.90 -4.39 1.20
N ILE A 515 -20.02 -4.09 0.25
CA ILE A 515 -20.39 -3.59 -1.07
C ILE A 515 -20.05 -4.65 -2.09
N PHE A 516 -21.05 -5.08 -2.85
CA PHE A 516 -20.79 -5.93 -4.01
C PHE A 516 -20.32 -5.06 -5.19
N GLU A 517 -19.14 -5.39 -5.72
CA GLU A 517 -18.60 -4.75 -6.90
C GLU A 517 -19.05 -5.40 -8.21
N ARG A 518 -19.35 -4.59 -9.21
CA ARG A 518 -20.00 -5.04 -10.44
C ARG A 518 -18.99 -5.42 -11.51
N GLY A 519 -19.06 -6.68 -11.94
CA GLY A 519 -18.49 -7.17 -13.19
C GLY A 519 -19.40 -7.03 -14.41
N GLY A 520 -18.82 -7.11 -15.60
CA GLY A 520 -19.48 -6.90 -16.90
C GLY A 520 -20.59 -7.91 -17.30
N LEU A 521 -21.04 -8.78 -16.40
CA LEU A 521 -22.07 -9.80 -16.66
C LEU A 521 -23.50 -9.25 -16.54
N ARG A 522 -24.48 -9.98 -17.11
CA ARG A 522 -25.89 -9.57 -17.19
C ARG A 522 -26.58 -9.76 -15.84
N ASP A 523 -26.74 -8.63 -15.14
CA ASP A 523 -27.50 -8.44 -13.89
C ASP A 523 -27.11 -9.29 -12.65
N PRO A 524 -25.87 -9.15 -12.14
CA PRO A 524 -25.35 -9.94 -11.02
C PRO A 524 -25.89 -9.53 -9.63
N PHE A 525 -26.64 -8.43 -9.50
CA PHE A 525 -26.78 -7.76 -8.20
C PHE A 525 -27.75 -8.40 -7.23
N LYS A 526 -28.90 -8.91 -7.72
CA LYS A 526 -29.97 -9.33 -6.82
C LYS A 526 -29.52 -10.50 -5.94
N GLU A 527 -28.83 -11.46 -6.53
CA GLU A 527 -28.32 -12.64 -5.83
C GLU A 527 -27.19 -12.28 -4.87
N SER A 528 -26.23 -11.45 -5.31
CA SER A 528 -25.16 -10.95 -4.45
C SER A 528 -25.66 -10.17 -3.25
N VAL A 529 -26.65 -9.29 -3.42
CA VAL A 529 -27.25 -8.53 -2.31
C VAL A 529 -27.95 -9.46 -1.31
N VAL A 530 -28.63 -10.50 -1.78
CA VAL A 530 -29.23 -11.51 -0.91
C VAL A 530 -28.14 -12.27 -0.15
N ALA A 531 -27.07 -12.70 -0.83
CA ALA A 531 -25.93 -13.36 -0.20
C ALA A 531 -25.28 -12.49 0.89
N LEU A 532 -25.02 -11.21 0.59
CA LEU A 532 -24.47 -10.25 1.55
C LEU A 532 -25.36 -10.04 2.77
N ARG A 533 -26.69 -9.99 2.58
CA ARG A 533 -27.65 -9.88 3.69
C ARG A 533 -27.63 -11.11 4.60
N VAL A 534 -27.50 -12.30 4.02
CA VAL A 534 -27.34 -13.55 4.77
C VAL A 534 -26.05 -13.51 5.57
N MET A 535 -24.91 -13.17 4.95
CA MET A 535 -23.63 -13.03 5.65
C MET A 535 -23.70 -11.99 6.77
N LYS A 536 -24.24 -10.79 6.50
CA LYS A 536 -24.51 -9.76 7.51
C LYS A 536 -25.29 -10.32 8.69
N HIS A 537 -26.37 -11.06 8.44
CA HIS A 537 -27.25 -11.58 9.49
C HIS A 537 -26.49 -12.47 10.48
N PHE A 538 -25.61 -13.34 9.99
CA PHE A 538 -24.83 -14.25 10.83
C PHE A 538 -23.63 -13.56 11.48
N LEU A 539 -23.00 -12.60 10.80
CA LEU A 539 -21.94 -11.77 11.38
C LEU A 539 -22.45 -10.92 12.56
N GLU A 540 -23.66 -10.37 12.46
CA GLU A 540 -24.30 -9.59 13.54
C GLU A 540 -24.74 -10.47 14.73
N LYS A 541 -24.94 -11.77 14.49
CA LYS A 541 -25.24 -12.77 15.51
C LYS A 541 -24.00 -13.45 16.11
N ASP A 542 -22.81 -13.11 15.62
CA ASP A 542 -21.55 -13.72 16.04
C ASP A 542 -21.52 -15.25 15.90
N VAL A 543 -22.06 -15.78 14.79
CA VAL A 543 -22.04 -17.23 14.52
C VAL A 543 -20.71 -17.61 13.84
N PRO A 544 -19.90 -18.53 14.40
CA PRO A 544 -18.67 -18.95 13.77
C PRO A 544 -18.92 -19.76 12.49
N PRO A 545 -17.98 -19.79 11.53
CA PRO A 545 -18.15 -20.48 10.25
C PRO A 545 -18.54 -21.97 10.37
N ASP A 546 -18.01 -22.66 11.39
CA ASP A 546 -18.25 -24.09 11.58
C ASP A 546 -19.64 -24.40 12.18
N ASP A 547 -20.33 -23.37 12.70
CA ASP A 547 -21.69 -23.47 13.26
C ASP A 547 -22.75 -22.84 12.33
N LEU A 548 -22.40 -22.58 11.05
CA LEU A 548 -23.34 -21.99 10.10
C LEU A 548 -24.50 -22.94 9.80
N PRO A 549 -25.76 -22.49 9.93
CA PRO A 549 -26.92 -23.35 9.72
C PRO A 549 -27.18 -23.60 8.22
N PRO A 550 -27.97 -24.63 7.86
CA PRO A 550 -28.33 -24.93 6.46
C PRO A 550 -28.89 -23.74 5.68
N GLU A 551 -29.63 -22.83 6.34
CA GLU A 551 -30.19 -21.63 5.70
C GLU A 551 -29.13 -20.66 5.14
N PHE A 552 -27.92 -20.66 5.72
CA PHE A 552 -26.79 -19.90 5.18
C PHE A 552 -26.45 -20.37 3.76
N TYR A 553 -26.48 -21.69 3.57
CA TYR A 553 -26.23 -22.41 2.33
C TYR A 553 -27.46 -22.48 1.41
N GLY A 554 -28.48 -21.66 1.65
CA GLY A 554 -29.69 -21.62 0.82
C GLY A 554 -30.60 -22.84 0.97
N LEU A 555 -30.34 -23.71 1.95
CA LEU A 555 -31.19 -24.86 2.25
C LEU A 555 -32.32 -24.41 3.20
N PRO A 556 -33.60 -24.63 2.86
CA PRO A 556 -34.69 -24.21 3.74
C PRO A 556 -34.59 -24.92 5.10
N SER A 557 -34.80 -24.19 6.18
CA SER A 557 -34.81 -24.72 7.56
C SER A 557 -36.07 -25.58 7.87
N SER A 558 -36.72 -26.13 6.85
CA SER A 558 -38.00 -26.85 6.99
C SER A 558 -37.83 -28.31 7.45
N PRO A 559 -38.85 -28.88 8.13
CA PRO A 559 -38.90 -30.30 8.48
C PRO A 559 -38.73 -31.24 7.28
N ASP A 560 -39.05 -30.78 6.06
CA ASP A 560 -38.93 -31.56 4.84
C ASP A 560 -37.48 -31.88 4.48
N LEU A 561 -36.52 -31.04 4.86
CA LEU A 561 -35.11 -31.29 4.61
C LEU A 561 -34.55 -32.35 5.58
N ALA A 562 -35.01 -32.35 6.83
CA ALA A 562 -34.74 -33.44 7.77
C ALA A 562 -35.34 -34.76 7.25
N ARG A 563 -36.57 -34.71 6.71
CA ARG A 563 -37.23 -35.85 6.08
C ARG A 563 -36.49 -36.35 4.84
N GLN A 564 -36.02 -35.45 3.97
CA GLN A 564 -35.22 -35.80 2.79
C GLN A 564 -33.86 -36.38 3.18
N ARG A 565 -33.20 -35.85 4.22
CA ARG A 565 -31.96 -36.43 4.76
C ARG A 565 -32.18 -37.84 5.30
N VAL A 566 -33.28 -38.07 6.02
CA VAL A 566 -33.66 -39.42 6.49
C VAL A 566 -33.88 -40.35 5.30
N ILE A 567 -34.62 -39.92 4.27
CA ILE A 567 -34.82 -40.70 3.04
C ILE A 567 -33.48 -41.00 2.34
N ILE A 568 -32.61 -40.00 2.16
CA ILE A 568 -31.29 -40.22 1.54
C ILE A 568 -30.47 -41.23 2.35
N PHE A 569 -30.48 -41.14 3.68
CA PHE A 569 -29.77 -42.10 4.55
C PHE A 569 -30.39 -43.51 4.51
N GLU A 570 -31.71 -43.62 4.55
CA GLU A 570 -32.45 -44.88 4.47
C GLU A 570 -32.21 -45.60 3.12
N HIS A 571 -31.97 -44.82 2.06
CA HIS A 571 -31.76 -45.31 0.70
C HIS A 571 -30.29 -45.21 0.24
N ALA A 572 -29.34 -44.81 1.10
CA ALA A 572 -27.94 -44.59 0.73
C ALA A 572 -27.23 -45.88 0.24
N LEU A 573 -27.73 -47.04 0.69
CA LEU A 573 -27.19 -48.36 0.35
C LEU A 573 -27.98 -49.06 -0.75
N ASP A 574 -29.06 -48.47 -1.26
CA ASP A 574 -29.86 -49.06 -2.34
C ASP A 574 -29.04 -49.34 -3.62
N PRO A 575 -28.06 -48.51 -4.03
CA PRO A 575 -27.20 -48.82 -5.17
C PRO A 575 -26.24 -50.01 -4.93
N LEU A 576 -25.98 -50.36 -3.67
CA LEU A 576 -25.16 -51.52 -3.28
C LEU A 576 -25.97 -52.82 -3.15
N LYS A 577 -27.30 -52.70 -3.23
CA LYS A 577 -28.24 -53.81 -3.17
C LYS A 577 -28.07 -54.69 -4.41
N GLY A 578 -27.62 -55.93 -4.21
CA GLY A 578 -27.31 -56.87 -5.29
C GLY A 578 -25.90 -56.80 -5.91
N THR A 579 -25.03 -55.86 -5.53
CA THR A 579 -23.62 -55.82 -6.00
C THR A 579 -22.63 -56.48 -5.04
N LEU A 580 -22.96 -56.58 -3.75
CA LEU A 580 -22.19 -57.35 -2.78
C LEU A 580 -22.78 -58.76 -2.66
N ALA A 581 -22.00 -59.79 -3.01
CA ALA A 581 -22.33 -61.21 -2.76
C ALA A 581 -22.11 -61.57 -1.28
N ILE A 582 -22.54 -60.70 -0.37
CA ILE A 582 -22.67 -60.98 1.04
C ILE A 582 -24.13 -61.40 1.20
N PRO A 583 -24.47 -62.53 1.85
CA PRO A 583 -25.86 -62.85 2.10
C PRO A 583 -26.53 -61.66 2.76
N GLU A 584 -27.53 -61.07 2.08
CA GLU A 584 -28.33 -60.00 2.66
C GLU A 584 -29.00 -60.59 3.91
N GLU A 585 -28.41 -60.36 5.08
CA GLU A 585 -29.03 -60.73 6.36
C GLU A 585 -30.26 -59.85 6.53
N HIS A 586 -31.39 -60.28 5.99
CA HIS A 586 -32.72 -59.71 6.22
C HIS A 586 -33.16 -59.79 7.70
N TYR A 587 -32.29 -60.30 8.59
CA TYR A 587 -32.54 -60.53 10.00
C TYR A 587 -31.36 -60.03 10.86
N THR A 588 -30.99 -58.75 10.74
CA THR A 588 -30.30 -58.10 11.85
C THR A 588 -31.30 -57.85 12.99
N TYR A 589 -30.83 -57.87 14.25
CA TYR A 589 -31.62 -57.75 15.48
C TYR A 589 -32.52 -56.49 15.58
N LEU A 590 -32.46 -55.58 14.62
CA LEU A 590 -33.23 -54.33 14.57
C LEU A 590 -34.20 -54.24 13.37
N GLY A 591 -34.33 -55.30 12.56
CA GLY A 591 -35.23 -55.32 11.42
C GLY A 591 -36.71 -55.30 11.82
N LYS A 592 -37.51 -54.40 11.20
CA LYS A 592 -38.98 -54.30 11.35
C LYS A 592 -39.72 -55.64 11.19
N ALA A 593 -39.13 -56.61 10.49
CA ALA A 593 -39.67 -57.96 10.31
C ALA A 593 -39.70 -58.80 11.61
N VAL A 594 -38.78 -58.56 12.56
CA VAL A 594 -38.74 -59.26 13.86
C VAL A 594 -39.81 -58.73 14.81
N VAL A 595 -40.07 -57.41 14.77
CA VAL A 595 -41.16 -56.77 15.52
C VAL A 595 -42.54 -57.20 14.99
N GLY A 596 -42.65 -57.44 13.68
CA GLY A 596 -43.90 -57.88 13.04
C GLY A 596 -44.29 -59.35 13.27
N LYS A 597 -43.37 -60.21 13.75
CA LYS A 597 -43.63 -61.64 14.00
C LYS A 597 -43.98 -61.99 15.46
N GLY A 598 -44.23 -61.00 16.31
CA GLY A 598 -45.04 -61.15 17.52
C GLY A 598 -44.45 -61.92 18.70
N LYS A 599 -43.18 -62.36 18.66
CA LYS A 599 -42.53 -62.92 19.86
C LYS A 599 -41.76 -61.83 20.60
N ARG A 600 -42.15 -61.58 21.85
CA ARG A 600 -41.50 -60.59 22.72
C ARG A 600 -40.13 -61.12 23.17
N PRO A 601 -39.09 -60.26 23.29
CA PRO A 601 -37.76 -60.64 23.78
C PRO A 601 -37.74 -61.30 25.17
N GLU A 602 -38.83 -61.17 25.94
CA GLU A 602 -39.01 -61.74 27.28
C GLU A 602 -39.18 -63.27 27.28
N GLU A 603 -39.61 -63.87 26.17
CA GLU A 603 -39.77 -65.33 26.03
C GLU A 603 -38.42 -66.04 25.87
N TRP A 604 -37.40 -65.37 25.34
CA TRP A 604 -36.09 -65.97 25.06
C TRP A 604 -35.21 -66.03 26.31
N LYS A 605 -35.52 -65.24 27.35
CA LYS A 605 -34.81 -65.25 28.64
C LYS A 605 -35.21 -66.41 29.58
N LYS A 606 -36.15 -67.29 29.19
CA LYS A 606 -36.59 -68.44 30.00
C LYS A 606 -36.03 -69.79 29.56
N GLU A 607 -35.27 -69.87 28.46
CA GLU A 607 -34.67 -71.13 27.99
C GLU A 607 -33.18 -71.30 28.35
N GLU A 608 -32.60 -70.41 29.17
CA GLU A 608 -31.21 -70.51 29.64
C GLU A 608 -31.05 -71.13 31.06
N LEU A 609 -32.09 -71.85 31.53
CA LEU A 609 -31.98 -72.74 32.71
C LEU A 609 -32.74 -74.05 32.47
N ARG A 610 -32.25 -74.86 31.52
CA ARG A 610 -32.26 -76.32 31.61
C ARG A 610 -31.20 -76.96 30.72
#